data_AF-A0A0N8HHA4-F1
#
_entry.id   AF-A0A0N8HHA4-F1
#
_cell.length_a   1.000
_cell.length_b   1.000
_cell.length_c   1.000
_cell.angle_alpha   90.00
_cell.angle_beta   90.00
_cell.angle_gamma   90.00
#
_symmetry.space_group_name_H-M   'P 1'
#
loop_
_entity.id
_entity.type
_entity.pdbx_description
1 polymer ?
#
loop_
_entity_poly.entity_id
_entity_poly.type
_entity_poly.pdbx_seq_one_letter_code
_entity_poly.pdbx_strand_id
1 'polypeptide(L)'
;MSEADEGNWREISSVYEDLLCRKVGLSKPLSRHGKLLNSIKTLVSALSPSLKHKDDVSRRVDRNKTQHLRLDYTPIGHGCDSRNRVRINPGDVTLLWNAILLQGIFGEPKLVVQLLEQKAKRTELVEWARELFFERQSLAGLGLLRQELIHLLERLPDADLKTEELPNPFADALPQMGLGHLQGNVLKGLAAQTAALSQGDSMMAAYLSGDLEKAYQQALPIETDNEVLAKYRKLIIRRYEDATNFDELLDTFRKKDF
;
A
#
# COMPACT_ATOMS: atom_id res chain seq x y z
N MET A 1 -13.94 -20.12 16.36
CA MET A 1 -12.49 -20.22 16.63
C MET A 1 -12.36 -20.71 18.06
N SER A 2 -11.77 -21.88 18.26
CA SER A 2 -11.50 -22.40 19.61
C SER A 2 -10.34 -21.65 20.24
N GLU A 3 -10.40 -21.37 21.55
CA GLU A 3 -9.35 -20.71 22.35
C GLU A 3 -7.95 -21.35 22.22
N ALA A 4 -7.86 -22.59 21.72
CA ALA A 4 -6.61 -23.28 21.45
C ALA A 4 -5.73 -22.64 20.34
N ASP A 5 -6.30 -21.86 19.41
CA ASP A 5 -5.57 -21.22 18.30
C ASP A 5 -4.85 -19.92 18.70
N GLU A 6 -5.20 -19.31 19.84
CA GLU A 6 -4.62 -18.03 20.29
C GLU A 6 -3.22 -18.21 20.90
N GLY A 7 -2.87 -19.42 21.34
CA GLY A 7 -1.58 -19.73 21.97
C GLY A 7 -0.36 -19.58 21.07
N ASN A 8 -0.53 -19.52 19.74
CA ASN A 8 0.56 -19.40 18.77
C ASN A 8 0.67 -17.99 18.13
N TRP A 9 -0.13 -17.02 18.59
CA TRP A 9 -0.09 -15.68 18.01
C TRP A 9 1.16 -14.94 18.51
N ARG A 10 2.01 -14.53 17.57
CA ARG A 10 3.27 -13.85 17.88
C ARG A 10 3.06 -12.35 17.96
N GLU A 11 3.87 -11.67 18.77
CA GLU A 11 3.91 -10.21 18.76
C GLU A 11 4.28 -9.72 17.36
N ILE A 12 3.49 -8.80 16.82
CA ILE A 12 3.65 -8.31 15.45
C ILE A 12 5.02 -7.63 15.24
N SER A 13 5.58 -7.04 16.30
CA SER A 13 6.94 -6.51 16.33
C SER A 13 7.99 -7.57 16.01
N SER A 14 7.87 -8.77 16.60
CA SER A 14 8.76 -9.90 16.32
C SER A 14 8.57 -10.42 14.89
N VAL A 15 7.34 -10.43 14.38
CA VAL A 15 7.06 -10.81 12.99
C VAL A 15 7.71 -9.82 12.01
N TYR A 16 7.66 -8.51 12.30
CA TYR A 16 8.37 -7.54 11.46
C TYR A 16 9.88 -7.75 11.46
N GLU A 17 10.50 -8.02 12.61
CA GLU A 17 11.94 -8.31 12.68
C GLU A 17 12.30 -9.55 11.85
N ASP A 18 11.48 -10.60 11.88
CA ASP A 18 11.69 -11.79 11.05
C ASP A 18 11.58 -11.47 9.55
N LEU A 19 10.51 -10.79 9.14
CA LEU A 19 10.28 -10.47 7.73
C LEU A 19 11.33 -9.48 7.20
N LEU A 20 11.72 -8.48 7.97
CA LEU A 20 12.50 -7.36 7.45
C LEU A 20 14.00 -7.50 7.74
N CYS A 21 14.37 -8.01 8.91
CA CYS A 21 15.79 -8.14 9.25
C CYS A 21 16.33 -9.50 8.79
N ARG A 22 15.57 -10.59 8.92
CA ARG A 22 16.06 -11.92 8.52
C ARG A 22 15.86 -12.22 7.04
N LYS A 23 14.71 -11.82 6.49
CA LYS A 23 14.33 -12.20 5.11
C LYS A 23 14.75 -11.18 4.06
N VAL A 24 14.49 -9.89 4.32
CA VAL A 24 14.96 -8.78 3.45
C VAL A 24 16.45 -8.50 3.69
N GLY A 25 16.96 -8.77 4.91
CA GLY A 25 18.38 -8.58 5.22
C GLY A 25 18.73 -7.16 5.65
N LEU A 26 17.79 -6.42 6.28
CA LEU A 26 18.09 -5.09 6.80
C LEU A 26 19.30 -5.13 7.75
N SER A 27 20.30 -4.29 7.46
CA SER A 27 21.57 -4.23 8.22
C SER A 27 21.42 -3.71 9.65
N LYS A 28 20.27 -3.11 10.00
CA LYS A 28 19.98 -2.58 11.33
C LYS A 28 18.58 -3.04 11.78
N PRO A 29 18.32 -3.14 13.10
CA PRO A 29 17.00 -3.46 13.61
C PRO A 29 15.95 -2.47 13.12
N LEU A 30 14.70 -2.93 12.98
CA LEU A 30 13.59 -2.11 12.47
C LEU A 30 13.36 -0.84 13.30
N SER A 31 13.64 -0.90 14.61
CA SER A 31 13.59 0.26 15.51
C SER A 31 14.46 1.44 15.06
N ARG A 32 15.52 1.20 14.28
CA ARG A 32 16.39 2.23 13.71
C ARG A 32 15.93 2.75 12.34
N HIS A 33 14.83 2.22 11.82
CA HIS A 33 14.23 2.60 10.54
C HIS A 33 12.86 3.27 10.75
N GLY A 34 12.84 4.43 11.42
CA GLY A 34 11.61 5.11 11.84
C GLY A 34 10.60 5.38 10.71
N LYS A 35 11.06 5.79 9.52
CA LYS A 35 10.20 6.00 8.34
C LYS A 35 9.54 4.70 7.87
N LEU A 36 10.33 3.63 7.73
CA LEU A 36 9.83 2.31 7.34
C LEU A 36 8.82 1.78 8.37
N LEU A 37 9.16 1.85 9.66
CA LEU A 37 8.28 1.41 10.74
C LEU A 37 6.95 2.18 10.75
N ASN A 38 6.98 3.49 10.53
CA ASN A 38 5.76 4.29 10.44
C ASN A 38 4.93 3.90 9.21
N SER A 39 5.58 3.71 8.06
CA SER A 39 4.92 3.27 6.82
C SER A 39 4.20 1.92 7.00
N ILE A 40 4.86 0.96 7.64
CA ILE A 40 4.30 -0.37 7.92
C ILE A 40 3.16 -0.27 8.95
N LYS A 41 3.29 0.55 10.00
CA LYS A 41 2.19 0.77 10.96
C LYS A 41 0.95 1.37 10.29
N THR A 42 1.13 2.31 9.38
CA THR A 42 0.03 2.87 8.59
C THR A 42 -0.60 1.81 7.70
N LEU A 43 0.21 0.96 7.05
CA LEU A 43 -0.27 -0.18 6.28
C LEU A 43 -1.10 -1.14 7.13
N VAL A 44 -0.56 -1.59 8.27
CA VAL A 44 -1.27 -2.50 9.19
C VAL A 44 -2.56 -1.88 9.70
N SER A 45 -2.60 -0.57 9.96
CA SER A 45 -3.83 0.12 10.37
C SER A 45 -4.87 0.18 9.24
N ALA A 46 -4.46 0.20 7.98
CA ALA A 46 -5.37 0.11 6.83
C ALA A 46 -5.87 -1.34 6.61
N LEU A 47 -5.02 -2.33 6.86
CA LEU A 47 -5.35 -3.76 6.72
C LEU A 47 -6.16 -4.32 7.88
N SER A 48 -6.01 -3.74 9.08
CA SER A 48 -6.82 -4.07 10.26
C SER A 48 -7.20 -2.79 11.02
N PRO A 49 -8.20 -2.05 10.52
CA PRO A 49 -8.69 -0.86 11.19
C PRO A 49 -9.16 -1.16 12.61
N SER A 50 -8.82 -0.26 13.53
CA SER A 50 -9.10 -0.41 14.95
C SER A 50 -9.45 0.91 15.61
N LEU A 51 -10.24 0.82 16.68
CA LEU A 51 -10.79 1.92 17.46
C LEU A 51 -10.19 1.91 18.86
N LYS A 52 -10.03 3.10 19.44
CA LYS A 52 -9.74 3.29 20.86
C LYS A 52 -10.45 4.58 21.28
N HIS A 53 -11.50 4.47 22.10
CA HIS A 53 -12.16 5.64 22.65
C HIS A 53 -11.32 6.23 23.80
N LYS A 54 -11.63 7.48 24.18
CA LYS A 54 -10.86 8.25 25.18
C LYS A 54 -10.72 7.52 26.53
N ASP A 55 -11.73 6.75 26.90
CA ASP A 55 -11.79 6.03 28.17
C ASP A 55 -11.44 4.53 28.03
N ASP A 56 -11.11 4.08 26.82
CA ASP A 56 -10.75 2.68 26.58
C ASP A 56 -9.30 2.40 26.98
N VAL A 57 -9.12 1.38 27.83
CA VAL A 57 -7.79 0.84 28.16
C VAL A 57 -7.19 0.10 26.97
N SER A 58 -8.01 -0.58 26.17
CA SER A 58 -7.59 -1.43 25.05
C SER A 58 -8.10 -0.91 23.70
N ARG A 59 -7.26 -1.06 22.68
CA ARG A 59 -7.67 -0.88 21.29
C ARG A 59 -8.49 -2.10 20.89
N ARG A 60 -9.52 -1.90 20.06
CA ARG A 60 -10.38 -2.98 19.55
C ARG A 60 -10.48 -2.90 18.04
N VAL A 61 -10.71 -4.05 17.42
CA VAL A 61 -10.94 -4.13 15.97
C VAL A 61 -12.22 -3.37 15.59
N ASP A 62 -12.15 -2.55 14.55
CA ASP A 62 -13.31 -1.85 13.99
C ASP A 62 -14.15 -2.83 13.18
N ARG A 63 -15.23 -3.36 13.79
CA ARG A 63 -16.10 -4.36 13.16
C ARG A 63 -16.92 -3.80 11.99
N ASN A 64 -16.98 -2.48 11.85
CA ASN A 64 -17.68 -1.84 10.73
C ASN A 64 -16.80 -1.71 9.48
N LYS A 65 -15.52 -2.09 9.57
CA LYS A 65 -14.56 -2.05 8.46
C LYS A 65 -14.05 -3.44 8.14
N THR A 66 -13.74 -3.66 6.87
CA THR A 66 -13.11 -4.90 6.41
C THR A 66 -11.79 -5.14 7.15
N GLN A 67 -11.62 -6.37 7.63
CA GLN A 67 -10.40 -6.82 8.30
C GLN A 67 -9.69 -7.80 7.40
N HIS A 68 -8.51 -7.43 6.92
CA HIS A 68 -7.63 -8.29 6.13
C HIS A 68 -6.65 -9.07 7.01
N LEU A 69 -6.22 -8.48 8.13
CA LEU A 69 -5.39 -9.14 9.14
C LEU A 69 -6.20 -9.34 10.43
N ARG A 70 -6.03 -10.49 11.07
CA ARG A 70 -6.55 -10.80 12.40
C ARG A 70 -5.50 -10.42 13.42
N LEU A 71 -5.81 -9.37 14.19
CA LEU A 71 -4.94 -8.83 15.22
C LEU A 71 -5.62 -8.92 16.59
N ASP A 72 -4.83 -9.30 17.59
CA ASP A 72 -5.19 -9.26 19.00
C ASP A 72 -4.48 -8.09 19.68
N TYR A 73 -5.23 -7.34 20.50
CA TYR A 73 -4.76 -6.14 21.19
C TYR A 73 -4.90 -6.36 22.70
N THR A 74 -3.78 -6.64 23.37
CA THR A 74 -3.75 -6.78 24.83
C THR A 74 -3.16 -5.52 25.47
N PRO A 75 -3.84 -4.85 26.41
CA PRO A 75 -3.26 -3.73 27.12
C PRO A 75 -2.08 -4.18 27.99
N ILE A 76 -1.01 -3.38 28.02
CA ILE A 76 0.20 -3.68 28.82
C ILE A 76 0.07 -3.15 30.27
N GLY A 77 -0.79 -2.17 30.50
CA GLY A 77 -1.09 -1.58 31.80
C GLY A 77 -2.57 -1.21 31.94
N HIS A 78 -2.92 -0.57 33.06
CA HIS A 78 -4.31 -0.38 33.48
C HIS A 78 -4.91 1.00 33.15
N GLY A 79 -4.12 1.95 32.64
CA GLY A 79 -4.59 3.30 32.30
C GLY A 79 -5.11 3.42 30.87
N CYS A 80 -5.97 4.42 30.61
CA CYS A 80 -6.44 4.77 29.26
C CYS A 80 -5.28 5.15 28.31
N ASP A 81 -4.14 5.60 28.82
CA ASP A 81 -2.92 5.84 28.04
C ASP A 81 -2.05 4.59 27.82
N SER A 82 -2.50 3.42 28.30
CA SER A 82 -1.74 2.19 28.16
C SER A 82 -1.48 1.85 26.69
N ARG A 83 -0.22 1.48 26.43
CA ARG A 83 0.16 0.84 25.17
C ARG A 83 -0.49 -0.53 25.07
N ASN A 84 -0.80 -0.94 23.85
CA ASN A 84 -1.29 -2.28 23.56
C ASN A 84 -0.14 -3.11 22.99
N ARG A 85 0.02 -4.31 23.51
CA ARG A 85 0.73 -5.40 22.83
C ARG A 85 -0.16 -5.86 21.70
N VAL A 86 0.41 -5.97 20.50
CA VAL A 86 -0.32 -6.38 19.30
C VAL A 86 0.22 -7.72 18.85
N ARG A 87 -0.64 -8.71 18.71
CA ARG A 87 -0.30 -10.03 18.17
C ARG A 87 -1.02 -10.26 16.85
N ILE A 88 -0.42 -11.04 15.96
CA ILE A 88 -0.97 -11.36 14.65
C ILE A 88 -1.23 -12.87 14.54
N ASN A 89 -2.35 -13.22 13.90
CA ASN A 89 -2.64 -14.60 13.56
C ASN A 89 -1.57 -15.16 12.59
N PRO A 90 -1.01 -16.35 12.84
CA PRO A 90 0.03 -16.92 11.99
C PRO A 90 -0.41 -17.11 10.53
N GLY A 91 -1.69 -17.37 10.28
CA GLY A 91 -2.25 -17.51 8.93
C GLY A 91 -2.29 -16.22 8.11
N ASP A 92 -2.02 -15.06 8.72
CA ASP A 92 -2.06 -13.76 8.04
C ASP A 92 -0.64 -13.20 7.79
N VAL A 93 0.42 -13.92 8.17
CA VAL A 93 1.82 -13.48 8.02
C VAL A 93 2.20 -13.38 6.53
N THR A 94 1.76 -14.32 5.70
CA THR A 94 1.99 -14.28 4.23
C THR A 94 1.32 -13.05 3.60
N LEU A 95 0.08 -12.74 4.00
CA LEU A 95 -0.62 -11.56 3.54
C LEU A 95 0.09 -10.27 3.96
N LEU A 96 0.56 -10.20 5.21
CA LEU A 96 1.34 -9.06 5.70
C LEU A 96 2.63 -8.88 4.89
N TRP A 97 3.35 -9.97 4.61
CA TRP A 97 4.53 -9.96 3.77
C TRP A 97 4.23 -9.38 2.38
N ASN A 98 3.23 -9.94 1.69
CA ASN A 98 2.82 -9.50 0.37
C ASN A 98 2.41 -8.02 0.38
N ALA A 99 1.65 -7.59 1.38
CA ALA A 99 1.22 -6.21 1.49
C ALA A 99 2.40 -5.24 1.69
N ILE A 100 3.45 -5.63 2.43
CA ILE A 100 4.67 -4.83 2.57
C ILE A 100 5.36 -4.68 1.22
N LEU A 101 5.49 -5.75 0.43
CA LEU A 101 6.09 -5.67 -0.90
C LEU A 101 5.26 -4.77 -1.83
N LEU A 102 3.94 -4.96 -1.85
CA LEU A 102 3.03 -4.16 -2.65
C LEU A 102 3.07 -2.68 -2.26
N GLN A 103 3.17 -2.36 -0.97
CA GLN A 103 3.37 -0.99 -0.51
C GLN A 103 4.68 -0.40 -1.04
N GLY A 104 5.74 -1.21 -1.13
CA GLY A 104 7.01 -0.78 -1.71
C GLY A 104 6.92 -0.46 -3.20
N ILE A 105 6.10 -1.20 -3.95
CA ILE A 105 5.91 -0.98 -5.39
C ILE A 105 4.93 0.16 -5.65
N PHE A 106 3.71 0.03 -5.12
CA PHE A 106 2.54 0.85 -5.45
C PHE A 106 2.33 2.03 -4.50
N GLY A 107 3.01 2.06 -3.35
CA GLY A 107 2.94 3.17 -2.42
C GLY A 107 1.81 3.05 -1.41
N GLU A 108 0.79 3.89 -1.53
CA GLU A 108 -0.17 4.16 -0.45
C GLU A 108 -0.93 2.91 0.05
N PRO A 109 -1.13 2.75 1.38
CA PRO A 109 -1.88 1.63 1.95
C PRO A 109 -3.28 1.41 1.38
N LYS A 110 -3.98 2.48 1.02
CA LYS A 110 -5.32 2.40 0.39
C LYS A 110 -5.25 1.67 -0.96
N LEU A 111 -4.19 1.89 -1.73
CA LEU A 111 -3.99 1.23 -3.01
C LEU A 111 -3.66 -0.25 -2.81
N VAL A 112 -2.87 -0.57 -1.77
CA VAL A 112 -2.62 -1.98 -1.38
C VAL A 112 -3.93 -2.69 -1.04
N VAL A 113 -4.82 -2.08 -0.24
CA VAL A 113 -6.15 -2.64 0.05
C VAL A 113 -6.95 -2.87 -1.25
N GLN A 114 -6.93 -1.92 -2.19
CA GLN A 114 -7.59 -2.11 -3.49
C GLN A 114 -7.01 -3.29 -4.29
N LEU A 115 -5.70 -3.49 -4.27
CA LEU A 115 -5.03 -4.64 -4.91
C LEU A 115 -5.45 -5.98 -4.26
N LEU A 116 -5.66 -5.99 -2.95
CA LEU A 116 -6.12 -7.18 -2.22
C LEU A 116 -7.58 -7.53 -2.55
N GLU A 117 -8.45 -6.52 -2.64
CA GLU A 117 -9.90 -6.72 -2.76
C GLU A 117 -10.41 -6.86 -4.20
N GLN A 118 -9.78 -6.19 -5.17
CA GLN A 118 -10.38 -5.94 -6.48
C GLN A 118 -9.50 -6.51 -7.58
N LYS A 119 -9.69 -7.80 -7.91
CA LYS A 119 -8.87 -8.51 -8.92
C LYS A 119 -8.76 -7.76 -10.25
N ALA A 120 -9.86 -7.19 -10.75
CA ALA A 120 -9.84 -6.40 -11.99
C ALA A 120 -8.94 -5.16 -11.90
N LYS A 121 -8.99 -4.42 -10.78
CA LYS A 121 -8.09 -3.28 -10.55
C LYS A 121 -6.65 -3.71 -10.33
N ARG A 122 -6.43 -4.87 -9.71
CA ARG A 122 -5.11 -5.47 -9.57
C ARG A 122 -4.49 -5.76 -10.92
N THR A 123 -5.20 -6.41 -11.84
CA THR A 123 -4.72 -6.64 -13.20
C THR A 123 -4.37 -5.32 -13.90
N GLU A 124 -5.25 -4.32 -13.84
CA GLU A 124 -5.01 -3.03 -14.46
C GLU A 124 -3.74 -2.33 -13.95
N LEU A 125 -3.56 -2.27 -12.63
CA LEU A 125 -2.38 -1.66 -12.01
C LEU A 125 -1.09 -2.43 -12.31
N VAL A 126 -1.18 -3.76 -12.44
CA VAL A 126 -0.04 -4.59 -12.84
C VAL A 126 0.37 -4.35 -14.28
N GLU A 127 -0.59 -4.31 -15.22
CA GLU A 127 -0.26 -4.05 -16.64
C GLU A 127 0.39 -2.68 -16.80
N TRP A 128 -0.15 -1.65 -16.14
CA TRP A 128 0.49 -0.32 -16.18
C TRP A 128 1.88 -0.31 -15.56
N ALA A 129 2.04 -0.97 -14.41
CA ALA A 129 3.35 -1.10 -13.79
C ALA A 129 4.32 -1.72 -14.81
N ARG A 130 3.95 -2.84 -15.45
CA ARG A 130 4.75 -3.49 -16.49
C ARG A 130 5.07 -2.55 -17.65
N GLU A 131 4.10 -1.81 -18.19
CA GLU A 131 4.35 -0.85 -19.28
C GLU A 131 5.37 0.22 -18.87
N LEU A 132 5.18 0.85 -17.70
CA LEU A 132 6.11 1.83 -17.16
C LEU A 132 7.51 1.21 -16.97
N PHE A 133 7.60 -0.06 -16.55
CA PHE A 133 8.86 -0.77 -16.41
C PHE A 133 9.50 -1.10 -17.77
N PHE A 134 8.74 -1.62 -18.75
CA PHE A 134 9.24 -2.08 -20.06
C PHE A 134 9.63 -0.96 -21.00
N GLU A 135 8.86 0.13 -21.08
CA GLU A 135 9.21 1.32 -21.86
C GLU A 135 10.56 1.92 -21.41
N ARG A 136 10.90 1.77 -20.13
CA ARG A 136 12.14 2.28 -19.53
C ARG A 136 13.34 1.36 -19.72
N GLN A 137 13.14 0.04 -19.83
CA GLN A 137 14.23 -0.89 -20.17
C GLN A 137 14.84 -0.54 -21.53
N SER A 138 13.98 -0.16 -22.47
CA SER A 138 14.36 0.23 -23.83
C SER A 138 15.17 1.54 -23.88
N LEU A 139 14.89 2.48 -22.97
CA LEU A 139 15.43 3.85 -23.02
C LEU A 139 16.68 4.11 -22.17
N ALA A 140 16.93 3.34 -21.12
CA ALA A 140 17.87 3.78 -20.08
C ALA A 140 19.11 2.90 -19.86
N GLY A 141 19.22 1.71 -20.47
CA GLY A 141 20.36 0.80 -20.20
C GLY A 141 20.58 0.52 -18.70
N LEU A 142 19.54 0.70 -17.88
CA LEU A 142 19.62 0.60 -16.43
C LEU A 142 19.62 -0.87 -16.04
N GLY A 143 20.80 -1.40 -15.72
CA GLY A 143 21.03 -2.72 -15.12
C GLY A 143 20.45 -2.88 -13.69
N LEU A 144 19.27 -2.32 -13.42
CA LEU A 144 18.57 -2.38 -12.13
C LEU A 144 17.25 -3.15 -12.23
N LEU A 145 17.08 -3.94 -13.29
CA LEU A 145 16.02 -4.94 -13.37
C LEU A 145 16.42 -6.13 -12.51
N ARG A 146 15.90 -6.17 -11.30
CA ARG A 146 15.86 -7.41 -10.54
C ARG A 146 14.80 -8.29 -11.20
N GLN A 147 15.24 -9.46 -11.67
CA GLN A 147 14.40 -10.49 -12.28
C GLN A 147 13.19 -10.78 -11.38
N GLU A 148 13.34 -10.66 -10.07
CA GLU A 148 12.31 -10.82 -9.04
C GLU A 148 11.14 -9.84 -9.16
N LEU A 149 11.35 -8.61 -9.64
CA LEU A 149 10.26 -7.66 -9.89
C LEU A 149 9.40 -8.08 -11.09
N ILE A 150 10.03 -8.61 -12.13
CA ILE A 150 9.32 -9.16 -13.29
C ILE A 150 8.48 -10.36 -12.84
N HIS A 151 9.08 -11.30 -12.09
CA HIS A 151 8.36 -12.46 -11.56
C HIS A 151 7.21 -12.06 -10.62
N LEU A 152 7.41 -11.05 -9.76
CA LEU A 152 6.33 -10.54 -8.91
C LEU A 152 5.19 -9.99 -9.76
N LEU A 153 5.47 -9.13 -10.74
CA LEU A 153 4.44 -8.52 -11.59
C LEU A 153 3.75 -9.56 -12.47
N GLU A 154 4.45 -10.58 -12.96
CA GLU A 154 3.88 -11.71 -13.67
C GLU A 154 2.89 -12.48 -12.81
N ARG A 155 3.24 -12.72 -11.54
CA ARG A 155 2.43 -13.55 -10.64
C ARG A 155 1.27 -12.81 -9.98
N LEU A 156 1.43 -11.52 -9.71
CA LEU A 156 0.49 -10.71 -8.92
C LEU A 156 -0.98 -10.74 -9.39
N PRO A 157 -1.33 -10.75 -10.70
CA PRO A 157 -2.73 -10.81 -11.12
C PRO A 157 -3.49 -12.02 -10.56
N ASP A 158 -2.83 -13.17 -10.49
CA ASP A 158 -3.45 -14.46 -10.20
C ASP A 158 -3.06 -15.09 -8.86
N ALA A 159 -2.07 -14.53 -8.17
CA ALA A 159 -1.67 -14.98 -6.85
C ALA A 159 -2.83 -14.94 -5.85
N ASP A 160 -2.94 -15.98 -5.02
CA ASP A 160 -3.71 -15.89 -3.77
C ASP A 160 -2.84 -15.21 -2.72
N LEU A 161 -3.04 -13.89 -2.56
CA LEU A 161 -2.21 -13.05 -1.70
C LEU A 161 -2.28 -13.42 -0.20
N LYS A 162 -3.17 -14.32 0.21
CA LYS A 162 -3.24 -14.83 1.58
C LYS A 162 -2.36 -16.04 1.83
N THR A 163 -2.18 -16.89 0.83
CA THR A 163 -1.53 -18.20 0.99
C THR A 163 -0.25 -18.32 0.19
N GLU A 164 -0.18 -17.63 -0.94
CA GLU A 164 0.97 -17.60 -1.82
C GLU A 164 1.86 -16.42 -1.48
N GLU A 165 3.13 -16.71 -1.23
CA GLU A 165 4.12 -15.69 -0.94
C GLU A 165 4.72 -15.13 -2.24
N LEU A 166 4.63 -13.81 -2.42
CA LEU A 166 5.22 -13.12 -3.57
C LEU A 166 6.75 -13.04 -3.44
N PRO A 167 7.49 -13.17 -4.55
CA PRO A 167 8.95 -13.04 -4.55
C PRO A 167 9.34 -11.61 -4.16
N ASN A 168 10.40 -11.45 -3.37
CA ASN A 168 10.88 -10.14 -2.97
C ASN A 168 11.62 -9.44 -4.13
N PRO A 169 11.11 -8.33 -4.69
CA PRO A 169 11.83 -7.59 -5.73
C PRO A 169 12.93 -6.69 -5.15
N PHE A 170 13.00 -6.56 -3.83
CA PHE A 170 13.90 -5.69 -3.10
C PHE A 170 15.01 -6.52 -2.46
N ALA A 171 16.27 -6.08 -2.53
CA ALA A 171 17.33 -6.72 -1.73
C ALA A 171 17.28 -6.23 -0.28
N ASP A 172 18.35 -5.63 0.21
CA ASP A 172 18.57 -5.14 1.56
C ASP A 172 17.96 -3.75 1.81
N ALA A 173 17.20 -3.21 0.85
CA ALA A 173 16.61 -1.88 0.94
C ALA A 173 15.17 -1.85 0.38
N LEU A 174 14.24 -1.45 1.23
CA LEU A 174 12.84 -1.25 0.88
C LEU A 174 12.57 0.20 0.46
N PRO A 175 11.80 0.46 -0.62
CA PRO A 175 11.47 1.82 -1.06
C PRO A 175 10.86 2.71 0.04
N GLN A 176 10.08 2.12 0.95
CA GLN A 176 9.41 2.81 2.06
C GLN A 176 10.38 3.38 3.10
N MET A 177 11.66 3.03 3.04
CA MET A 177 12.71 3.68 3.82
C MET A 177 12.95 5.13 3.36
N GLY A 178 12.46 5.51 2.17
CA GLY A 178 12.64 6.83 1.59
C GLY A 178 14.10 7.10 1.22
N LEU A 179 14.85 6.06 0.89
CA LEU A 179 16.25 6.14 0.48
C LEU A 179 16.33 6.26 -1.06
N GLY A 180 17.20 7.14 -1.53
CA GLY A 180 17.49 7.30 -2.96
C GLY A 180 16.37 7.94 -3.79
N HIS A 181 16.37 7.66 -5.09
CA HIS A 181 15.50 8.28 -6.09
C HIS A 181 14.05 7.78 -6.06
N LEU A 182 13.76 6.71 -5.30
CA LEU A 182 12.44 6.08 -5.27
C LEU A 182 11.38 6.83 -4.43
N GLN A 183 11.76 7.88 -3.69
CA GLN A 183 10.84 8.77 -2.96
C GLN A 183 9.71 8.07 -2.15
N GLY A 184 9.96 6.86 -1.64
CA GLY A 184 9.00 6.09 -0.84
C GLY A 184 8.34 4.89 -1.53
N ASN A 185 8.29 4.82 -2.88
CA ASN A 185 7.78 3.66 -3.63
C ASN A 185 8.30 3.60 -5.08
N VAL A 186 8.37 2.40 -5.66
CA VAL A 186 8.99 2.19 -6.98
C VAL A 186 8.31 3.01 -8.07
N LEU A 187 6.98 2.95 -8.14
CA LEU A 187 6.25 3.57 -9.25
C LEU A 187 6.32 5.09 -9.20
N LYS A 188 6.30 5.70 -8.01
CA LYS A 188 6.54 7.13 -7.83
C LYS A 188 7.96 7.51 -8.22
N GLY A 189 8.95 6.70 -7.83
CA GLY A 189 10.34 6.90 -8.23
C GLY A 189 10.52 6.91 -9.74
N LEU A 190 9.92 5.93 -10.41
CA LEU A 190 9.90 5.86 -11.86
C LEU A 190 9.14 7.04 -12.44
N ALA A 191 7.90 7.30 -12.04
CA ALA A 191 7.10 8.39 -12.60
C ALA A 191 7.72 9.79 -12.35
N ALA A 192 8.42 10.00 -11.22
CA ALA A 192 9.08 11.28 -10.92
C ALA A 192 10.33 11.52 -11.77
N GLN A 193 11.07 10.47 -12.12
CA GLN A 193 12.20 10.58 -13.06
C GLN A 193 11.73 10.99 -14.47
N THR A 194 10.41 10.98 -14.71
CA THR A 194 9.86 10.90 -16.05
C THR A 194 8.71 11.85 -16.30
N ALA A 195 8.17 12.46 -15.24
CA ALA A 195 7.33 13.64 -15.28
C ALA A 195 7.97 14.79 -16.08
N ALA A 196 9.30 14.81 -16.22
CA ALA A 196 10.02 15.73 -17.11
C ALA A 196 9.91 15.37 -18.61
N LEU A 197 9.41 14.19 -18.96
CA LEU A 197 9.43 13.60 -20.30
C LEU A 197 8.03 13.35 -20.89
N SER A 198 6.98 13.16 -20.07
CA SER A 198 5.59 13.04 -20.56
C SER A 198 4.55 13.61 -19.58
N GLN A 199 3.49 14.23 -20.12
CA GLN A 199 2.36 14.72 -19.30
C GLN A 199 1.59 13.56 -18.64
N GLY A 200 1.54 12.39 -19.30
CA GLY A 200 0.93 11.16 -18.77
C GLY A 200 1.59 10.64 -17.49
N ASP A 201 2.92 10.67 -17.44
CA ASP A 201 3.68 10.22 -16.28
C ASP A 201 3.47 11.13 -15.08
N SER A 202 3.33 12.44 -15.31
CA SER A 202 3.00 13.41 -14.27
C SER A 202 1.65 13.10 -13.62
N MET A 203 0.60 12.93 -14.43
CA MET A 203 -0.75 12.57 -13.97
C MET A 203 -0.74 11.32 -13.09
N MET A 204 -0.06 10.27 -13.56
CA MET A 204 -0.01 9.00 -12.83
C MET A 204 0.84 9.08 -11.55
N ALA A 205 1.94 9.85 -11.56
CA ALA A 205 2.74 10.10 -10.37
C ALA A 205 1.89 10.71 -9.25
N ALA A 206 1.09 11.72 -9.59
CA ALA A 206 0.17 12.36 -8.65
C ALA A 206 -0.86 11.36 -8.12
N TYR A 207 -1.47 10.56 -9.00
CA TYR A 207 -2.48 9.57 -8.62
C TYR A 207 -1.93 8.52 -7.63
N LEU A 208 -0.72 8.02 -7.88
CA LEU A 208 -0.07 7.01 -7.03
C LEU A 208 0.47 7.58 -5.72
N SER A 209 0.77 8.88 -5.70
CA SER A 209 1.05 9.58 -4.45
C SER A 209 -0.20 9.86 -3.61
N GLY A 210 -1.38 9.44 -4.08
CA GLY A 210 -2.66 9.66 -3.42
C GLY A 210 -3.21 11.08 -3.57
N ASP A 211 -2.54 11.93 -4.35
CA ASP A 211 -2.97 13.29 -4.66
C ASP A 211 -3.91 13.27 -5.86
N LEU A 212 -5.16 12.88 -5.59
CA LEU A 212 -6.19 12.71 -6.61
C LEU A 212 -6.53 14.03 -7.33
N GLU A 213 -6.51 15.15 -6.61
CA GLU A 213 -6.78 16.47 -7.18
C GLU A 213 -5.69 16.89 -8.17
N LYS A 214 -4.42 16.75 -7.79
CA LYS A 214 -3.31 17.03 -8.70
C LYS A 214 -3.30 16.07 -9.89
N ALA A 215 -3.63 14.80 -9.66
CA ALA A 215 -3.78 13.83 -10.74
C ALA A 215 -4.87 14.26 -11.72
N TYR A 216 -6.01 14.71 -11.22
CA TYR A 216 -7.11 15.22 -12.04
C TYR A 216 -6.70 16.43 -12.88
N GLN A 217 -6.07 17.44 -12.27
CA GLN A 217 -5.60 18.63 -12.98
C GLN A 217 -4.63 18.27 -14.11
N GLN A 218 -3.76 17.28 -13.88
CA GLN A 218 -2.82 16.79 -14.87
C GLN A 218 -3.46 15.87 -15.92
N ALA A 219 -4.60 15.26 -15.61
CA ALA A 219 -5.38 14.42 -16.52
C ALA A 219 -6.10 15.22 -17.62
N LEU A 220 -6.60 16.41 -17.28
CA LEU A 220 -7.40 17.24 -18.18
C LEU A 220 -6.75 17.52 -19.54
N PRO A 221 -5.49 18.02 -19.62
CA PRO A 221 -4.86 18.40 -20.88
C PRO A 221 -4.31 17.22 -21.69
N ILE A 222 -4.32 15.99 -21.16
CA ILE A 222 -3.74 14.83 -21.84
C ILE A 222 -4.64 14.38 -22.99
N GLU A 223 -4.12 14.50 -24.20
CA GLU A 223 -4.60 13.80 -25.40
C GLU A 223 -3.58 12.73 -25.78
N THR A 224 -4.02 11.48 -25.87
CA THR A 224 -3.10 10.35 -26.09
C THR A 224 -3.78 9.22 -26.84
N ASP A 225 -3.05 8.63 -27.78
CA ASP A 225 -3.44 7.41 -28.49
C ASP A 225 -3.02 6.14 -27.73
N ASN A 226 -2.30 6.28 -26.61
CA ASN A 226 -1.98 5.16 -25.73
C ASN A 226 -3.25 4.74 -24.97
N GLU A 227 -3.78 3.57 -25.29
CA GLU A 227 -5.04 3.05 -24.74
C GLU A 227 -5.03 2.95 -23.21
N VAL A 228 -3.90 2.60 -22.60
CA VAL A 228 -3.76 2.48 -21.14
C VAL A 228 -3.76 3.85 -20.49
N LEU A 229 -2.97 4.79 -21.01
CA LEU A 229 -2.96 6.16 -20.50
C LEU A 229 -4.33 6.82 -20.63
N ALA A 230 -5.04 6.58 -21.74
CA ALA A 230 -6.40 7.04 -21.96
C ALA A 230 -7.40 6.43 -20.94
N LYS A 231 -7.24 5.14 -20.61
CA LYS A 231 -8.05 4.46 -19.58
C LYS A 231 -7.83 5.07 -18.20
N TYR A 232 -6.59 5.33 -17.80
CA TYR A 232 -6.27 5.94 -16.52
C TYR A 232 -6.71 7.39 -16.41
N ARG A 233 -6.55 8.16 -17.48
CA ARG A 233 -7.13 9.51 -17.57
C ARG A 233 -8.62 9.48 -17.25
N LYS A 234 -9.38 8.60 -17.91
CA LYS A 234 -10.82 8.42 -17.63
C LYS A 234 -11.10 7.98 -16.20
N LEU A 235 -10.30 7.06 -15.65
CA LEU A 235 -10.46 6.59 -14.27
C LEU A 235 -10.22 7.71 -13.25
N ILE A 236 -9.16 8.50 -13.42
CA ILE A 236 -8.80 9.61 -12.53
C ILE A 236 -9.87 10.69 -12.56
N ILE A 237 -10.31 11.09 -13.77
CA ILE A 237 -11.41 12.03 -13.97
C ILE A 237 -12.65 11.55 -13.24
N ARG A 238 -13.09 10.32 -13.51
CA ARG A 238 -14.27 9.74 -12.87
C ARG A 238 -14.15 9.69 -11.35
N ARG A 239 -12.99 9.26 -10.80
CA ARG A 239 -12.80 9.18 -9.35
C ARG A 239 -12.83 10.55 -8.68
N TYR A 240 -12.28 11.57 -9.33
CA TYR A 240 -12.32 12.94 -8.82
C TYR A 240 -13.74 13.50 -8.84
N GLU A 241 -14.47 13.28 -9.94
CA GLU A 241 -15.89 13.66 -10.07
C GLU A 241 -16.75 12.94 -9.03
N ASP A 242 -16.60 11.62 -8.87
CA ASP A 242 -17.33 10.83 -7.86
C ASP A 242 -17.05 11.35 -6.44
N ALA A 243 -15.80 11.71 -6.12
CA ALA A 243 -15.43 12.26 -4.82
C ALA A 243 -16.03 13.66 -4.60
N THR A 244 -15.96 14.54 -5.60
CA THR A 244 -16.53 15.90 -5.54
C THR A 244 -18.04 15.85 -5.39
N ASN A 245 -18.72 15.02 -6.19
CA ASN A 245 -20.18 14.85 -6.13
C ASN A 245 -20.63 14.32 -4.76
N PHE A 246 -19.85 13.43 -4.15
CA PHE A 246 -20.15 12.91 -2.82
C PHE A 246 -20.00 13.99 -1.74
N ASP A 247 -18.95 14.82 -1.81
CA ASP A 247 -18.74 15.93 -0.89
C ASP A 247 -19.85 17.00 -1.06
N GLU A 248 -20.24 17.34 -2.28
CA GLU A 248 -21.36 18.24 -2.56
C GLU A 248 -22.69 17.71 -2.00
N LEU A 249 -22.93 16.40 -2.12
CA LEU A 249 -24.11 15.75 -1.55
C LEU A 249 -24.10 15.83 -0.02
N LEU A 250 -22.96 15.56 0.62
CA LEU A 250 -22.82 15.72 2.08
C LEU A 250 -23.05 17.15 2.55
N ASP A 251 -22.53 18.13 1.82
CA ASP A 251 -22.77 19.55 2.12
C ASP A 251 -24.22 19.96 1.93
N THR A 252 -24.91 19.36 0.96
CA THR A 252 -26.35 19.57 0.75
C THR A 252 -27.18 19.02 1.91
N PHE A 253 -26.79 17.87 2.48
CA PHE A 253 -27.44 17.32 3.67
C PHE A 253 -27.14 18.15 4.92
N ARG A 254 -25.90 18.60 5.12
CA ARG A 254 -25.53 19.49 6.24
C ARG A 254 -26.22 20.85 6.21
N LYS A 255 -26.56 21.37 5.03
CA LYS A 255 -27.29 22.63 4.85
C LYS A 255 -28.80 22.49 5.03
N LYS A 256 -29.34 21.27 5.08
CA LYS A 256 -30.78 21.00 5.27
C LYS A 256 -31.21 20.80 6.73
N ASP A 257 -30.27 20.82 7.67
CA ASP A 257 -30.54 20.71 9.12
C ASP A 257 -30.79 22.07 9.80
N PHE A 258 -31.37 23.06 9.08
CA PHE A 258 -31.87 24.32 9.63
C PHE A 258 -33.32 24.59 9.21
#